data_AF-A0A660NRP7-F1
#
_entry.id   AF-A0A660NRP7-F1
#
_cell.length_a   1.000
_cell.length_b   1.000
_cell.length_c   1.000
_cell.angle_alpha   90.00
_cell.angle_beta   90.00
_cell.angle_gamma   90.00
#
_symmetry.space_group_name_H-M   'P 1'
#
loop_
_entity.id
_entity.type
_entity.pdbx_description
1 polymer ?
#
loop_
_entity_poly.entity_id
_entity_poly.type
_entity_poly.pdbx_seq_one_letter_code
_entity_poly.pdbx_strand_id
1 'polypeptide(L)'
;MNFSNIILNWYAINGRELPWRQTTDPYAIWLSEVIMQQTKIAQGTAYWERFIKRWPNVQSLANATEDEVLREWQGLGYYSRARNLHKAAQQIVDLGYFPQTY
;
A
#
# COMPACT_ATOMS: atom_id res chain seq x y z
N MET A 1 -17.93 19.15 24.30
CA MET A 1 -16.78 18.38 23.80
C MET A 1 -17.01 18.04 22.35
N ASN A 2 -16.01 18.25 21.48
CA ASN A 2 -16.10 17.92 20.07
C ASN A 2 -15.76 16.43 19.88
N PHE A 3 -16.64 15.67 19.23
CA PHE A 3 -16.46 14.23 18.99
C PHE A 3 -15.14 13.91 18.28
N SER A 4 -14.74 14.70 17.29
CA SER A 4 -13.49 14.53 16.56
C SER A 4 -12.28 14.62 17.48
N ASN A 5 -12.28 15.58 18.42
CA ASN A 5 -11.18 15.73 19.38
C ASN A 5 -11.08 14.52 20.33
N ILE A 6 -12.21 13.92 20.71
CA ILE A 6 -12.21 12.72 21.57
C ILE A 6 -11.54 11.55 20.83
N ILE A 7 -11.92 11.31 19.57
CA ILE A 7 -11.35 10.21 18.79
C ILE A 7 -9.87 10.45 18.48
N LEU A 8 -9.48 11.68 18.11
CA LEU A 8 -8.09 12.01 17.82
C LEU A 8 -7.20 11.83 19.06
N ASN A 9 -7.64 12.27 20.23
CA ASN A 9 -6.90 12.08 21.48
C ASN A 9 -6.76 10.59 21.83
N TRP A 10 -7.82 9.80 21.65
CA TRP A 10 -7.75 8.36 21.87
C TRP A 10 -6.76 7.71 20.89
N TYR A 11 -6.80 8.07 19.61
CA TYR A 11 -5.90 7.53 18.58
C TYR A 11 -4.45 7.90 18.83
N ALA A 12 -4.16 9.12 19.31
CA ALA A 12 -2.80 9.54 19.65
C ALA A 12 -2.17 8.67 20.75
N ILE A 13 -2.97 8.09 21.64
CA ILE A 13 -2.51 7.24 22.76
C ILE A 13 -2.56 5.75 22.42
N ASN A 14 -3.58 5.31 21.66
CA ASN A 14 -3.91 3.89 21.45
C ASN A 14 -3.68 3.41 20.01
N GLY A 15 -3.26 4.31 19.11
CA GLY A 15 -2.95 3.99 17.73
C GLY A 15 -1.87 2.92 17.65
N ARG A 16 -2.13 1.86 16.89
CA ARG A 16 -1.10 0.86 16.61
C ARG A 16 -0.03 1.43 15.69
N GLU A 17 1.21 1.15 16.06
CA GLU A 17 2.39 1.30 15.22
C GLU A 17 2.28 0.36 14.02
N LEU A 18 2.08 0.93 12.83
CA LEU A 18 2.06 0.20 11.56
C LEU A 18 3.01 0.91 10.61
N PRO A 19 3.90 0.19 9.88
CA PRO A 19 4.93 0.81 9.05
C PRO A 19 4.40 1.85 8.05
N TRP A 20 3.26 1.57 7.40
CA TRP A 20 2.62 2.47 6.44
C TRP A 20 1.94 3.70 7.08
N ARG A 21 1.86 3.78 8.42
CA ARG A 21 1.40 4.97 9.15
C ARG A 21 2.55 5.90 9.57
N GLN A 22 3.79 5.42 9.47
CA GLN A 22 4.99 6.16 9.84
C GLN A 22 5.67 6.84 8.64
N THR A 23 4.94 6.98 7.54
CA THR A 23 5.41 7.60 6.30
C THR A 23 4.31 8.44 5.69
N THR A 24 4.70 9.43 4.88
CA THR A 24 3.81 10.23 4.03
C THR A 24 3.99 9.92 2.55
N ASP A 25 4.79 8.89 2.21
CA ASP A 25 5.00 8.46 0.84
C ASP A 25 3.69 7.88 0.24
N PRO A 26 3.13 8.50 -0.82
CA PRO A 26 1.90 8.02 -1.44
C PRO A 26 2.01 6.60 -1.97
N TYR A 27 3.19 6.17 -2.47
CA TYR A 27 3.39 4.81 -2.95
C TYR A 27 3.26 3.80 -1.80
N ALA A 28 3.96 4.07 -0.70
CA ALA A 28 3.98 3.20 0.46
C ALA A 28 2.59 3.06 1.12
N ILE A 29 1.86 4.18 1.23
CA ILE A 29 0.49 4.21 1.74
C ILE A 29 -0.45 3.47 0.79
N TRP A 30 -0.44 3.80 -0.50
CA TRP A 30 -1.32 3.16 -1.50
C TRP A 30 -1.13 1.65 -1.56
N LEU A 31 0.11 1.17 -1.56
CA LEU A 31 0.41 -0.26 -1.51
C LEU A 31 -0.21 -0.93 -0.29
N SER A 32 -0.14 -0.29 0.89
CA SER A 32 -0.73 -0.83 2.11
C SER A 32 -2.24 -0.96 1.99
N GLU A 33 -2.93 0.04 1.43
CA GLU A 33 -4.38 0.02 1.26
C GLU A 33 -4.81 -1.11 0.31
N VAL A 34 -4.09 -1.32 -0.79
CA VAL A 34 -4.39 -2.42 -1.74
C VAL A 34 -4.16 -3.79 -1.10
N ILE A 35 -3.05 -3.97 -0.36
CA ILE A 35 -2.76 -5.22 0.35
C ILE A 35 -3.82 -5.51 1.41
N MET A 36 -4.25 -4.50 2.18
CA MET A 36 -5.17 -4.68 3.32
C MET A 36 -6.63 -4.91 2.93
N GLN A 37 -7.00 -4.75 1.66
CA GLN A 37 -8.33 -5.14 1.17
C GLN A 37 -8.60 -6.63 1.47
N GLN A 38 -9.55 -6.88 2.36
CA GLN A 38 -9.93 -8.24 2.81
C GLN A 38 -8.75 -9.10 3.30
N THR A 39 -7.69 -8.48 3.80
CA THR A 39 -6.48 -9.16 4.30
C THR A 39 -6.23 -8.73 5.76
N LYS A 40 -5.94 -9.69 6.65
CA LYS A 40 -5.65 -9.37 8.05
C LYS A 40 -4.33 -8.63 8.18
N ILE A 41 -4.25 -7.69 9.12
CA ILE A 41 -3.05 -6.85 9.34
C ILE A 41 -1.78 -7.69 9.51
N ALA A 42 -1.78 -8.71 10.37
CA ALA A 42 -0.59 -9.53 10.61
C ALA A 42 -0.03 -10.18 9.33
N GLN A 43 -0.91 -10.66 8.44
CA GLN A 43 -0.50 -11.21 7.16
C GLN A 43 -0.06 -10.08 6.22
N GLY A 44 -0.87 -9.03 6.08
CA GLY A 44 -0.60 -7.93 5.17
C GLY A 44 0.71 -7.20 5.47
N THR A 45 1.09 -7.04 6.74
CA THR A 45 2.36 -6.41 7.14
C THR A 45 3.56 -7.11 6.50
N ALA A 46 3.63 -8.43 6.60
CA ALA A 46 4.74 -9.19 6.04
C ALA A 46 4.84 -9.06 4.50
N TYR A 47 3.69 -8.94 3.81
CA TYR A 47 3.69 -8.71 2.36
C TYR A 47 4.12 -7.28 2.03
N TRP A 48 3.59 -6.30 2.74
CA TRP A 48 3.95 -4.89 2.54
C TRP A 48 5.46 -4.67 2.69
N GLU A 49 6.08 -5.25 3.73
CA GLU A 49 7.52 -5.16 3.96
C GLU A 49 8.33 -5.78 2.81
N ARG A 50 7.91 -6.94 2.29
CA ARG A 50 8.57 -7.58 1.14
C ARG A 50 8.42 -6.76 -0.14
N PHE A 51 7.23 -6.24 -0.41
CA PHE A 51 6.96 -5.40 -1.58
C PHE A 51 7.78 -4.11 -1.55
N ILE A 52 7.80 -3.38 -0.43
CA ILE A 52 8.59 -2.16 -0.29
C ILE A 52 10.09 -2.45 -0.40
N LYS A 53 10.56 -3.57 0.16
CA LYS A 53 11.97 -3.96 0.03
C LYS A 53 12.36 -4.27 -1.42
N ARG A 54 11.50 -4.96 -2.17
CA ARG A 54 11.78 -5.37 -3.56
C ARG A 54 11.58 -4.22 -4.55
N TRP A 55 10.51 -3.46 -4.36
CA TRP A 55 10.14 -2.32 -5.18
C TRP A 55 9.96 -1.10 -4.28
N PRO A 56 11.05 -0.36 -3.99
CA PRO A 56 11.03 0.76 -3.03
C PRO A 56 10.27 2.00 -3.52
N ASN A 57 9.92 2.07 -4.80
CA ASN A 57 9.15 3.17 -5.37
C ASN A 57 8.24 2.70 -6.52
N VAL A 58 7.30 3.56 -6.92
CA VAL A 58 6.33 3.23 -7.98
C VAL A 58 7.00 2.92 -9.32
N GLN A 59 8.13 3.56 -9.64
CA GLN A 59 8.90 3.30 -10.86
C GLN A 59 9.45 1.87 -10.90
N SER A 60 10.01 1.42 -9.78
CA SER A 60 10.52 0.05 -9.66
C SER A 60 9.41 -1.00 -9.77
N LEU A 61 8.22 -0.72 -9.22
CA LEU A 61 7.05 -1.60 -9.36
C LEU A 61 6.51 -1.61 -10.80
N ALA A 62 6.41 -0.43 -11.44
CA ALA A 62 5.93 -0.31 -12.82
C ALA A 62 6.82 -1.07 -13.82
N ASN A 63 8.15 -1.01 -13.61
CA ASN A 63 9.15 -1.70 -14.42
C ASN A 63 9.24 -3.21 -14.16
N ALA A 64 8.60 -3.71 -13.10
CA ALA A 64 8.55 -5.15 -12.83
C ALA A 64 7.74 -5.88 -13.92
N THR A 65 8.02 -7.16 -14.10
CA THR A 65 7.13 -8.01 -14.90
C THR A 65 5.89 -8.39 -14.09
N GLU A 66 4.76 -8.62 -14.78
CA GLU A 66 3.53 -9.07 -14.11
C GLU A 66 3.77 -10.37 -13.32
N ASP A 67 4.56 -11.31 -13.87
CA ASP A 67 4.90 -12.58 -13.21
C ASP A 67 5.67 -12.38 -11.90
N GLU A 68 6.57 -11.41 -11.82
CA GLU A 68 7.25 -11.09 -10.57
C GLU A 68 6.29 -10.54 -9.53
N VAL A 69 5.39 -9.64 -9.92
CA VAL A 69 4.35 -9.08 -9.03
C VAL A 69 3.44 -10.19 -8.52
N LEU A 70 2.97 -11.08 -9.41
CA LEU A 70 2.12 -12.21 -9.04
C LEU A 70 2.83 -13.19 -8.12
N ARG A 71 4.14 -13.41 -8.31
CA ARG A 71 4.96 -14.25 -7.44
C ARG A 71 5.07 -13.68 -6.03
N GLU A 72 5.32 -12.38 -5.88
CA GLU A 72 5.34 -11.75 -4.55
C GLU A 72 3.95 -11.67 -3.90
N TRP A 73 2.89 -11.61 -4.71
CA TRP A 73 1.50 -11.61 -4.26
C TRP A 73 0.98 -13.00 -3.88
N GLN A 74 1.72 -14.07 -4.20
CA GLN A 74 1.29 -15.45 -4.00
C GLN A 74 0.91 -15.69 -2.54
N GLY A 75 -0.34 -16.09 -2.30
CA GLY A 75 -0.87 -16.37 -0.96
C GLY A 75 -1.76 -15.28 -0.35
N LEU A 76 -1.83 -14.08 -0.95
CA LEU A 76 -2.79 -13.03 -0.53
C LEU A 76 -4.22 -13.21 -1.07
N GLY A 77 -4.39 -14.06 -2.09
CA GLY A 77 -5.67 -14.20 -2.80
C GLY A 77 -6.05 -12.94 -3.60
N TYR A 78 -7.17 -13.03 -4.33
CA TYR A 78 -7.67 -11.95 -5.20
C TYR A 78 -6.58 -11.32 -6.09
N TYR A 79 -5.96 -12.13 -6.97
CA TYR A 79 -4.85 -11.72 -7.84
C TYR A 79 -5.17 -10.56 -8.79
N SER A 80 -6.45 -10.26 -9.02
CA SER A 80 -6.85 -9.04 -9.73
C SER A 80 -6.34 -7.77 -9.05
N ARG A 81 -6.20 -7.75 -7.72
CA ARG A 81 -5.58 -6.62 -6.99
C ARG A 81 -4.13 -6.41 -7.40
N ALA A 82 -3.35 -7.48 -7.50
CA ALA A 82 -1.94 -7.40 -7.90
C ALA A 82 -1.79 -6.90 -9.35
N ARG A 83 -2.61 -7.43 -10.26
CA ARG A 83 -2.63 -7.00 -11.68
C ARG A 83 -3.03 -5.54 -11.81
N ASN A 84 -4.08 -5.12 -11.11
CA ASN A 84 -4.54 -3.74 -11.13
C ASN A 84 -3.55 -2.77 -10.46
N LEU A 85 -2.91 -3.19 -9.37
CA LEU A 85 -1.82 -2.45 -8.73
C LEU A 85 -0.68 -2.21 -9.73
N HIS A 86 -0.23 -3.27 -10.42
CA HIS A 86 0.86 -3.15 -11.39
C HIS A 86 0.50 -2.26 -12.57
N LYS A 87 -0.69 -2.46 -13.15
CA LYS A 87 -1.21 -1.61 -14.23
C LYS A 87 -1.33 -0.15 -13.79
N ALA A 88 -1.82 0.12 -12.59
CA ALA A 88 -1.93 1.47 -12.06
C ALA A 88 -0.55 2.10 -11.79
N ALA A 89 0.44 1.30 -11.35
CA ALA A 89 1.80 1.78 -11.18
C ALA A 89 2.39 2.27 -12.51
N GLN A 90 2.16 1.54 -13.61
CA GLN A 90 2.54 1.97 -14.96
C GLN A 90 1.86 3.28 -15.35
N GLN A 91 0.54 3.39 -15.10
CA GLN A 91 -0.20 4.63 -15.38
C GLN A 91 0.30 5.83 -14.57
N ILE A 92 0.66 5.63 -13.30
CA ILE A 92 1.22 6.69 -12.44
C ILE A 92 2.58 7.15 -12.96
N VAL A 93 3.41 6.22 -13.44
CA VAL A 93 4.71 6.54 -14.04
C VAL A 93 4.53 7.27 -15.37
N ASP A 94 3.59 6.84 -16.22
CA ASP A 94 3.26 7.51 -17.48
C ASP A 94 2.73 8.93 -17.24
N LEU A 95 1.95 9.13 -16.18
CA LEU A 95 1.47 10.44 -15.74
C LEU A 95 2.59 11.32 -15.15
N GLY A 96 3.65 10.70 -14.60
CA GLY A 96 4.80 11.35 -13.99
C GLY A 96 4.58 11.77 -12.52
N TYR A 97 3.38 11.63 -11.97
CA TYR A 97 3.06 11.96 -10.58
C TYR A 97 1.88 11.13 -10.05
N PHE A 98 1.79 10.98 -8.72
CA PHE A 98 0.60 10.44 -8.07
C PHE A 98 -0.55 11.46 -8.14
N PRO A 99 -1.75 11.08 -8.64
CA PRO A 99 -2.89 11.99 -8.71
C PRO A 99 -3.20 12.66 -7.36
N GLN A 100 -3.45 13.97 -7.39
CA GLN A 100 -3.64 14.79 -6.19
C GLN A 100 -5.12 15.05 -5.86
N THR A 101 -6.03 14.62 -6.74
CA THR A 101 -7.48 14.83 -6.62
C THR A 101 -8.24 13.58 -7.04
N TYR A 102 -9.48 13.46 -6.55
CA TYR A 102 -10.44 12.38 -6.85
C TYR A 102 -11.26 12.65 -8.10
#